data_AF-A0A952RXK1-F1
#
_entry.id   AF-A0A952RXK1-F1
#
_cell.length_a   1.000
_cell.length_b   1.000
_cell.length_c   1.000
_cell.angle_alpha   90.00
_cell.angle_beta   90.00
_cell.angle_gamma   90.00
#
_symmetry.space_group_name_H-M   'P 1'
#
loop_
_entity.id
_entity.type
_entity.pdbx_description
1 polymer ?
#
loop_
_entity_poly.entity_id
_entity_poly.type
_entity_poly.pdbx_seq_one_letter_code
_entity_poly.pdbx_strand_id
1 'polypeptide(L)'
;MARKQLTDLDFDNVSKAINLPNPQNPQDAATKDYVDTSVEGLAWKDAVHVATSSNINLTSAPATIDGQGSLTGKRILVKDQSTASENGIYVHNGAGQPMTRALDANTADELNSAIVTVLVGPSGGSSFRQTTVDPIVGSSAINWTTFGTGAPSASESTPGIAEIATQGETDTGTDDSRFITPSKLANWSGRIRKHSATFGDGSATQYDVTHSFGTRDVIAQVRRVASPYDEVNCDIEAVDINTVRLRFSAAPTTNQFRVTILA
;
A
#
# COMPACT_ATOMS: atom_id res chain seq x y z
N MET A 1 10.18 -21.76 47.76
CA MET A 1 11.42 -21.64 46.96
C MET A 1 11.30 -22.58 45.77
N ALA A 2 11.59 -22.10 44.55
CA ALA A 2 11.65 -22.98 43.38
C ALA A 2 12.87 -23.90 43.48
N ARG A 3 12.72 -25.18 43.13
CA ARG A 3 13.84 -26.14 43.06
C ARG A 3 14.41 -26.14 41.65
N LYS A 4 15.73 -26.03 41.53
CA LYS A 4 16.41 -26.16 40.23
C LYS A 4 16.32 -27.60 39.73
N GLN A 5 15.81 -27.79 38.51
CA GLN A 5 15.91 -29.06 37.79
C GLN A 5 17.16 -28.99 36.89
N LEU A 6 18.01 -30.00 36.97
CA LEU A 6 19.27 -30.09 36.21
C LEU A 6 19.22 -31.16 35.11
N THR A 7 18.06 -31.79 34.96
CA THR A 7 17.80 -32.88 34.02
C THR A 7 16.38 -32.72 33.47
N ASP A 8 16.10 -33.38 32.34
CA ASP A 8 14.78 -33.36 31.71
C ASP A 8 13.72 -34.01 32.60
N LEU A 9 12.47 -33.57 32.44
CA LEU A 9 11.29 -34.14 33.09
C LEU A 9 10.53 -34.99 32.06
N ASP A 10 10.57 -36.31 32.24
CA ASP A 10 9.73 -37.25 31.49
C ASP A 10 8.50 -37.61 32.33
N PHE A 11 7.32 -37.46 31.74
CA PHE A 11 6.03 -37.74 32.38
C PHE A 11 5.40 -39.05 31.92
N ASP A 12 6.07 -39.83 31.04
CA ASP A 12 5.66 -41.13 30.51
C ASP A 12 4.20 -41.18 30.02
N ASN A 13 3.72 -40.03 29.53
CA ASN A 13 2.34 -39.81 29.10
C ASN A 13 1.25 -40.12 30.15
N VAL A 14 1.61 -40.24 31.43
CA VAL A 14 0.69 -40.56 32.55
C VAL A 14 0.48 -39.38 33.50
N SER A 15 1.36 -38.38 33.45
CA SER A 15 1.30 -37.18 34.31
C SER A 15 1.22 -35.89 33.48
N LYS A 16 0.63 -34.83 34.05
CA LYS A 16 0.45 -33.52 33.41
C LYS A 16 0.85 -32.37 34.33
N ALA A 17 1.38 -31.30 33.75
CA ALA A 17 1.56 -30.03 34.46
C ALA A 17 0.20 -29.35 34.66
N ILE A 18 -0.13 -28.98 35.90
CA ILE A 18 -1.39 -28.30 36.26
C ILE A 18 -1.12 -26.89 36.81
N ASN A 19 -2.10 -25.99 36.70
CA ASN A 19 -2.02 -24.60 37.18
C ASN A 19 -0.86 -23.77 36.59
N LEU A 20 -0.50 -24.03 35.34
CA LEU A 20 0.51 -23.24 34.62
C LEU A 20 -0.10 -21.87 34.22
N PRO A 21 0.50 -20.73 34.60
CA PRO A 21 0.05 -19.41 34.15
C PRO A 21 0.30 -19.18 32.65
N ASN A 22 -0.34 -18.18 32.07
CA ASN A 22 -0.08 -17.79 30.69
C ASN A 22 1.37 -17.31 30.51
N PRO A 23 2.04 -17.69 29.40
CA PRO A 23 3.42 -17.31 29.14
C PRO A 23 3.56 -15.79 28.96
N GLN A 24 4.63 -15.21 29.50
CA GLN A 24 4.96 -13.78 29.35
C GLN A 24 6.32 -13.55 28.68
N ASN A 25 7.27 -14.47 28.85
CA ASN A 25 8.59 -14.42 28.24
C ASN A 25 8.69 -15.38 27.04
N PRO A 26 9.62 -15.13 26.08
CA PRO A 26 9.75 -15.97 24.88
C PRO A 26 10.07 -17.45 25.10
N GLN A 27 10.55 -17.84 26.29
CA GLN A 27 10.94 -19.22 26.60
C GLN A 27 9.99 -19.91 27.59
N ASP A 28 8.88 -19.24 27.96
CA ASP A 28 7.89 -19.84 28.85
C ASP A 28 7.14 -20.97 28.15
N ALA A 29 6.78 -22.01 28.91
CA ALA A 29 5.89 -23.05 28.42
C ALA A 29 4.48 -22.47 28.21
N ALA A 30 3.84 -22.79 27.08
CA ALA A 30 2.50 -22.33 26.75
C ALA A 30 1.43 -23.33 27.21
N THR A 31 0.33 -22.83 27.80
CA THR A 31 -0.86 -23.64 28.03
C THR A 31 -1.58 -23.92 26.72
N LYS A 32 -2.28 -25.05 26.61
CA LYS A 32 -3.10 -25.35 25.42
C LYS A 32 -4.12 -24.24 25.17
N ASP A 33 -4.77 -23.75 26.22
CA ASP A 33 -5.71 -22.63 26.17
C ASP A 33 -5.08 -21.35 25.60
N TYR A 34 -3.87 -20.99 26.04
CA TYR A 34 -3.13 -19.85 25.46
C TYR A 34 -2.84 -20.05 23.97
N VAL A 35 -2.43 -21.26 23.56
CA VAL A 35 -2.17 -21.56 22.14
C VAL A 35 -3.48 -21.52 21.33
N ASP A 36 -4.55 -22.12 21.84
CA ASP A 36 -5.85 -22.18 21.18
C ASP A 36 -6.44 -20.77 21.01
N THR A 37 -6.43 -19.94 22.07
CA THR A 37 -6.89 -18.53 22.03
C THR A 37 -6.00 -17.65 21.16
N SER A 38 -4.70 -17.90 21.12
CA SER A 38 -3.77 -17.17 20.23
C SER A 38 -3.97 -17.53 18.75
N VAL A 39 -4.51 -18.72 18.46
CA VAL A 39 -4.83 -19.21 17.12
C VAL A 39 -6.33 -19.06 16.80
N GLU A 40 -7.12 -18.60 17.77
CA GLU A 40 -8.57 -18.43 17.65
C GLU A 40 -8.92 -17.44 16.54
N GLY A 41 -9.78 -17.86 15.62
CA GLY A 41 -10.17 -17.09 14.44
C GLY A 41 -9.45 -17.47 13.13
N LEU A 42 -8.54 -18.46 13.14
CA LEU A 42 -7.93 -19.02 11.93
C LEU A 42 -8.33 -20.49 11.75
N ALA A 43 -9.35 -20.76 10.92
CA ALA A 43 -9.81 -22.12 10.64
C ALA A 43 -9.14 -22.68 9.38
N TRP A 44 -7.88 -23.10 9.48
CA TRP A 44 -7.15 -23.70 8.36
C TRP A 44 -7.82 -24.97 7.84
N LYS A 45 -7.95 -25.05 6.52
CA LYS A 45 -8.47 -26.20 5.77
C LYS A 45 -7.34 -26.88 5.00
N ASP A 46 -7.58 -28.13 4.62
CA ASP A 46 -6.68 -28.83 3.71
C ASP A 46 -6.55 -28.06 2.40
N ALA A 47 -5.30 -27.98 1.91
CA ALA A 47 -4.96 -27.24 0.71
C ALA A 47 -5.79 -27.68 -0.50
N VAL A 48 -6.12 -26.72 -1.36
CA VAL A 48 -6.79 -26.95 -2.64
C VAL A 48 -5.76 -27.01 -3.75
N HIS A 49 -6.03 -27.85 -4.75
CA HIS A 49 -5.15 -27.99 -5.90
C HIS A 49 -5.11 -26.71 -6.73
N VAL A 50 -6.28 -26.16 -7.09
CA VAL A 50 -6.42 -24.91 -7.83
C VAL A 50 -7.59 -24.10 -7.27
N ALA A 51 -7.55 -22.78 -7.45
CA ALA A 51 -8.64 -21.87 -7.16
C ALA A 51 -9.16 -21.23 -8.44
N THR A 52 -10.48 -21.11 -8.58
CA THR A 52 -11.11 -20.49 -9.75
C THR A 52 -10.57 -19.07 -9.98
N SER A 53 -10.59 -18.62 -11.24
CA SER A 53 -10.50 -17.18 -11.59
C SER A 53 -11.74 -16.65 -12.32
N SER A 54 -12.70 -17.53 -12.64
CA SER A 54 -13.94 -17.21 -13.33
C SER A 54 -15.06 -18.17 -12.95
N ASN A 55 -16.28 -17.85 -13.38
CA ASN A 55 -17.43 -18.73 -13.21
C ASN A 55 -17.23 -20.07 -13.93
N ILE A 56 -17.47 -21.18 -13.24
CA ILE A 56 -17.48 -22.56 -13.78
C ILE A 56 -18.87 -23.20 -13.61
N ASN A 57 -19.12 -24.33 -14.28
CA ASN A 57 -20.32 -25.13 -14.08
C ASN A 57 -20.07 -26.20 -13.01
N LEU A 58 -20.77 -26.11 -11.87
CA LEU A 58 -20.62 -27.06 -10.76
C LEU A 58 -21.41 -28.36 -10.93
N THR A 59 -22.47 -28.37 -11.75
CA THR A 59 -23.28 -29.58 -12.00
C THR A 59 -22.74 -30.40 -13.16
N SER A 60 -21.92 -29.78 -14.02
CA SER A 60 -21.16 -30.43 -15.08
C SER A 60 -19.74 -29.85 -15.10
N ALA A 61 -18.86 -30.43 -14.26
CA ALA A 61 -17.53 -29.88 -14.03
C ALA A 61 -16.67 -29.85 -15.30
N PRO A 62 -15.92 -28.77 -15.56
CA PRO A 62 -15.01 -28.72 -16.70
C PRO A 62 -13.84 -29.69 -16.52
N ALA A 63 -13.23 -30.12 -17.63
CA ALA A 63 -12.05 -30.99 -17.61
C ALA A 63 -10.79 -30.28 -17.09
N THR A 64 -10.75 -28.95 -17.24
CA THR A 64 -9.69 -28.08 -16.76
C THR A 64 -10.25 -26.89 -16.02
N ILE A 65 -9.55 -26.42 -14.98
CA ILE A 65 -9.87 -25.21 -14.20
C ILE A 65 -8.58 -24.39 -14.13
N ASP A 66 -8.63 -23.15 -14.63
CA ASP A 66 -7.49 -22.20 -14.68
C ASP A 66 -6.19 -22.79 -15.24
N GLY A 67 -6.33 -23.50 -16.37
CA GLY A 67 -5.21 -24.15 -17.05
C GLY A 67 -4.71 -25.43 -16.38
N GLN A 68 -5.29 -25.85 -15.24
CA GLN A 68 -4.95 -27.10 -14.56
C GLN A 68 -5.87 -28.23 -15.00
N GLY A 69 -5.28 -29.37 -15.37
CA GLY A 69 -5.98 -30.62 -15.71
C GLY A 69 -5.79 -31.71 -14.65
N SER A 70 -6.32 -32.91 -14.91
CA SER A 70 -6.24 -34.08 -13.99
C SER A 70 -6.81 -33.79 -12.59
N LEU A 71 -8.02 -33.22 -12.56
CA LEU A 71 -8.63 -32.69 -11.34
C LEU A 71 -9.45 -33.72 -10.55
N THR A 72 -9.75 -34.91 -11.10
CA THR A 72 -10.58 -35.90 -10.41
C THR A 72 -10.03 -36.25 -9.03
N GLY A 73 -10.89 -36.16 -8.01
CA GLY A 73 -10.58 -36.35 -6.59
C GLY A 73 -9.85 -35.18 -5.93
N LYS A 74 -9.50 -34.11 -6.67
CA LYS A 74 -8.80 -32.95 -6.13
C LYS A 74 -9.78 -31.94 -5.54
N ARG A 75 -9.32 -31.27 -4.48
CA ARG A 75 -10.02 -30.14 -3.86
C ARG A 75 -9.79 -28.88 -4.71
N ILE A 76 -10.85 -28.13 -4.97
CA ILE A 76 -10.88 -26.91 -5.76
C ILE A 76 -11.48 -25.82 -4.89
N LEU A 77 -10.82 -24.68 -4.78
CA LEU A 77 -11.45 -23.48 -4.22
C LEU A 77 -12.28 -22.82 -5.33
N VAL A 78 -13.60 -22.82 -5.17
CA VAL A 78 -14.55 -22.13 -6.04
C VAL A 78 -14.87 -20.80 -5.39
N LYS A 79 -14.36 -19.69 -5.93
CA LYS A 79 -14.50 -18.35 -5.35
C LYS A 79 -15.09 -17.29 -6.29
N ASP A 80 -15.22 -17.59 -7.58
CA ASP A 80 -15.68 -16.62 -8.60
C ASP A 80 -16.95 -17.08 -9.33
N GLN A 81 -17.90 -17.70 -8.61
CA GLN A 81 -19.23 -17.96 -9.17
C GLN A 81 -20.02 -16.67 -9.34
N SER A 82 -20.82 -16.59 -10.40
CA SER A 82 -21.79 -15.49 -10.59
C SER A 82 -22.81 -15.47 -9.46
N THR A 83 -23.20 -16.64 -8.96
CA THR A 83 -24.01 -16.79 -7.75
C THR A 83 -23.08 -17.05 -6.56
N ALA A 84 -22.76 -16.01 -5.79
CA ALA A 84 -21.76 -16.10 -4.72
C ALA A 84 -22.10 -17.12 -3.61
N SER A 85 -23.35 -17.55 -3.46
CA SER A 85 -23.73 -18.62 -2.51
C SER A 85 -23.28 -20.02 -2.94
N GLU A 86 -22.86 -20.18 -4.20
CA GLU A 86 -22.27 -21.40 -4.76
C GLU A 86 -20.75 -21.47 -4.53
N ASN A 87 -20.12 -20.40 -4.06
CA ASN A 87 -18.70 -20.44 -3.71
C ASN A 87 -18.45 -21.38 -2.51
N GLY A 88 -17.21 -21.86 -2.39
CA GLY A 88 -16.77 -22.77 -1.33
C GLY A 88 -15.63 -23.68 -1.79
N ILE A 89 -15.32 -24.70 -0.99
CA ILE A 89 -14.34 -25.72 -1.34
C ILE A 89 -15.07 -26.95 -1.85
N TYR A 90 -14.68 -27.45 -3.01
CA TYR A 90 -15.32 -28.58 -3.69
C TYR A 90 -14.31 -29.67 -4.02
N VAL A 91 -14.77 -30.92 -4.09
CA VAL A 91 -14.06 -32.04 -4.68
C VAL A 91 -14.56 -32.22 -6.12
N HIS A 92 -13.61 -32.26 -7.06
CA HIS A 92 -13.91 -32.50 -8.48
C HIS A 92 -14.11 -34.00 -8.72
N ASN A 93 -15.31 -34.42 -9.14
CA ASN A 93 -15.65 -35.84 -9.27
C ASN A 93 -15.36 -36.44 -10.66
N GLY A 94 -14.75 -35.67 -11.57
CA GLY A 94 -14.58 -36.05 -12.96
C GLY A 94 -15.22 -35.04 -13.92
N ALA A 95 -14.67 -34.96 -15.13
CA ALA A 95 -15.19 -34.07 -16.16
C ALA A 95 -16.63 -34.46 -16.52
N GLY A 96 -17.51 -33.46 -16.60
CA GLY A 96 -18.94 -33.64 -16.86
C GLY A 96 -19.77 -34.13 -15.67
N GLN A 97 -19.14 -34.48 -14.54
CA GLN A 97 -19.83 -34.88 -13.31
C GLN A 97 -20.09 -33.68 -12.39
N PRO A 98 -21.15 -33.70 -11.57
CA PRO A 98 -21.35 -32.67 -10.56
C PRO A 98 -20.22 -32.70 -9.53
N MET A 99 -19.73 -31.54 -9.12
CA MET A 99 -18.78 -31.40 -8.02
C MET A 99 -19.49 -31.56 -6.68
N THR A 100 -18.78 -32.06 -5.67
CA THR A 100 -19.31 -32.21 -4.31
C THR A 100 -18.62 -31.21 -3.38
N ARG A 101 -19.35 -30.54 -2.48
CA ARG A 101 -18.71 -29.71 -1.46
C ARG A 101 -17.78 -30.56 -0.59
N ALA A 102 -16.62 -30.01 -0.24
CA ALA A 102 -15.67 -30.69 0.62
C ALA A 102 -16.27 -30.92 2.03
N LEU A 103 -15.94 -32.06 2.62
CA LEU A 103 -16.57 -32.50 3.89
C LEU A 103 -16.26 -31.57 5.07
N ASP A 104 -15.12 -30.90 5.05
CA ASP A 104 -14.63 -29.94 6.05
C ASP A 104 -15.05 -28.49 5.76
N ALA A 105 -15.94 -28.28 4.78
CA ALA A 105 -16.40 -26.97 4.32
C ALA A 105 -17.83 -27.04 3.74
N ASN A 106 -18.69 -27.89 4.31
CA ASN A 106 -20.07 -28.10 3.85
C ASN A 106 -21.14 -27.55 4.81
N THR A 107 -20.74 -27.05 5.97
CA THR A 107 -21.60 -26.34 6.92
C THR A 107 -21.20 -24.88 7.12
N ALA A 108 -22.11 -24.09 7.74
CA ALA A 108 -21.85 -22.70 8.11
C ALA A 108 -20.67 -22.57 9.08
N ASP A 109 -20.66 -23.40 10.14
CA ASP A 109 -19.66 -23.38 11.20
C ASP A 109 -18.26 -23.72 10.65
N GLU A 110 -18.19 -24.64 9.69
CA GLU A 110 -16.92 -25.00 9.07
C GLU A 110 -16.37 -23.91 8.15
N LEU A 111 -17.22 -23.13 7.51
CA LEU A 111 -16.79 -22.06 6.61
C LEU A 111 -16.41 -20.79 7.36
N ASN A 112 -16.87 -20.61 8.61
CA ASN A 112 -16.60 -19.41 9.38
C ASN A 112 -15.09 -19.21 9.59
N SER A 113 -14.55 -18.12 9.03
CA SER A 113 -13.12 -17.82 9.03
C SER A 113 -12.23 -18.93 8.45
N ALA A 114 -12.77 -19.75 7.55
CA ALA A 114 -12.01 -20.80 6.87
C ALA A 114 -10.87 -20.18 6.06
N ILE A 115 -9.68 -20.78 6.17
CA ILE A 115 -8.49 -20.36 5.42
C ILE A 115 -7.97 -21.55 4.62
N VAL A 116 -7.67 -21.34 3.35
CA VAL A 116 -7.16 -22.41 2.48
C VAL A 116 -6.00 -21.91 1.63
N THR A 117 -4.99 -22.75 1.46
CA THR A 117 -3.84 -22.48 0.59
C THR A 117 -4.05 -23.16 -0.77
N VAL A 118 -3.68 -22.48 -1.85
CA VAL A 118 -3.76 -22.98 -3.22
C VAL A 118 -2.40 -23.53 -3.67
N LEU A 119 -2.36 -24.74 -4.21
CA LEU A 119 -1.10 -25.39 -4.59
C LEU A 119 -0.58 -24.95 -5.96
N VAL A 120 -1.44 -24.87 -6.98
CA VAL A 120 -1.05 -24.59 -8.37
C VAL A 120 -2.04 -23.68 -9.11
N GLY A 121 -1.70 -23.31 -10.33
CA GLY A 121 -2.46 -22.38 -11.17
C GLY A 121 -2.11 -20.92 -10.93
N PRO A 122 -2.88 -19.98 -11.50
CA PRO A 122 -2.62 -18.54 -11.37
C PRO A 122 -2.58 -18.03 -9.92
N SER A 123 -3.32 -18.69 -9.04
CA SER A 123 -3.35 -18.40 -7.60
C SER A 123 -2.42 -19.27 -6.76
N GLY A 124 -1.53 -20.07 -7.37
CA GLY A 124 -0.64 -20.99 -6.66
C GLY A 124 0.26 -20.28 -5.65
N GLY A 125 0.36 -20.82 -4.43
CA GLY A 125 1.09 -20.25 -3.31
C GLY A 125 0.30 -19.20 -2.50
N SER A 126 -0.84 -18.72 -3.00
CA SER A 126 -1.70 -17.79 -2.28
C SER A 126 -2.60 -18.53 -1.29
N SER A 127 -2.94 -17.86 -0.18
CA SER A 127 -3.98 -18.30 0.75
C SER A 127 -5.21 -17.41 0.63
N PHE A 128 -6.39 -17.95 0.91
CA PHE A 128 -7.65 -17.22 0.90
C PHE A 128 -8.40 -17.47 2.20
N ARG A 129 -9.00 -16.40 2.76
CA ARG A 129 -9.89 -16.44 3.92
C ARG A 129 -11.32 -16.17 3.52
N GLN A 130 -12.24 -16.98 4.02
CA GLN A 130 -13.67 -16.73 3.95
C GLN A 130 -14.05 -15.60 4.92
N THR A 131 -14.82 -14.60 4.46
CA THR A 131 -15.08 -13.36 5.22
C THR A 131 -16.54 -13.05 5.49
N THR A 132 -17.48 -13.78 4.90
CA THR A 132 -18.90 -13.61 5.25
C THR A 132 -19.14 -14.14 6.66
N VAL A 133 -19.65 -13.29 7.55
CA VAL A 133 -20.03 -13.69 8.91
C VAL A 133 -21.22 -14.65 8.85
N ASP A 134 -21.13 -15.76 9.59
CA ASP A 134 -22.17 -16.78 9.76
C ASP A 134 -22.87 -17.19 8.44
N PRO A 135 -22.13 -17.68 7.43
CA PRO A 135 -22.68 -17.93 6.10
C PRO A 135 -23.61 -19.15 6.09
N ILE A 136 -24.81 -19.02 5.53
CA ILE A 136 -25.70 -20.15 5.25
C ILE A 136 -25.36 -20.74 3.89
N VAL A 137 -24.87 -21.99 3.87
CA VAL A 137 -24.53 -22.69 2.63
C VAL A 137 -25.73 -22.79 1.69
N GLY A 138 -25.56 -22.36 0.44
CA GLY A 138 -26.62 -22.35 -0.58
C GLY A 138 -27.57 -21.15 -0.52
N SER A 139 -27.43 -20.25 0.47
CA SER A 139 -28.26 -19.04 0.58
C SER A 139 -27.43 -17.76 0.70
N SER A 140 -26.54 -17.68 1.69
CA SER A 140 -25.67 -16.52 1.89
C SER A 140 -24.57 -16.48 0.84
N ALA A 141 -24.15 -15.29 0.42
CA ALA A 141 -22.95 -15.12 -0.39
C ALA A 141 -21.72 -15.59 0.38
N ILE A 142 -20.92 -16.49 -0.19
CA ILE A 142 -19.67 -16.98 0.40
C ILE A 142 -18.51 -16.23 -0.28
N ASN A 143 -17.96 -15.24 0.42
CA ASN A 143 -16.88 -14.40 -0.10
C ASN A 143 -15.52 -14.90 0.40
N TRP A 144 -14.57 -15.04 -0.52
CA TRP A 144 -13.18 -15.38 -0.24
C TRP A 144 -12.28 -14.21 -0.62
N THR A 145 -11.38 -13.83 0.29
CA THR A 145 -10.41 -12.74 0.09
C THR A 145 -9.01 -13.28 0.32
N THR A 146 -8.00 -12.70 -0.33
CA THR A 146 -6.63 -13.16 -0.15
C THR A 146 -6.18 -12.98 1.30
N PHE A 147 -5.52 -13.99 1.84
CA PHE A 147 -4.99 -14.03 3.19
C PHE A 147 -3.46 -14.12 3.13
N GLY A 148 -2.77 -13.27 3.87
CA GLY A 148 -1.32 -13.37 4.05
C GLY A 148 -0.44 -12.92 2.89
N THR A 149 -0.98 -12.56 1.72
CA THR A 149 -0.21 -11.81 0.70
C THR A 149 -0.32 -10.32 1.02
N GLY A 150 0.81 -9.59 1.04
CA GLY A 150 0.78 -8.12 1.11
C GLY A 150 -0.12 -7.54 0.02
N ALA A 151 -0.72 -6.37 0.28
CA ALA A 151 -1.59 -5.72 -0.70
C ALA A 151 -0.87 -5.58 -2.06
N PRO A 152 -1.59 -5.74 -3.20
CA PRO A 152 -0.98 -5.69 -4.53
C PRO A 152 -0.33 -4.32 -4.79
N SER A 153 0.47 -4.20 -5.84
CA SER A 153 0.92 -2.87 -6.29
C SER A 153 -0.29 -1.98 -6.58
N ALA A 154 -0.22 -0.71 -6.14
CA ALA A 154 -1.26 0.26 -6.44
C ALA A 154 -1.30 0.56 -7.94
N SER A 155 -2.51 0.83 -8.45
CA SER A 155 -2.74 1.41 -9.78
C SER A 155 -3.85 2.45 -9.70
N GLU A 156 -4.09 3.18 -10.79
CA GLU A 156 -5.18 4.16 -10.86
C GLU A 156 -6.57 3.56 -10.57
N SER A 157 -6.76 2.27 -10.86
CA SER A 157 -8.03 1.56 -10.68
C SER A 157 -8.07 0.60 -9.48
N THR A 158 -6.94 0.40 -8.80
CA THR A 158 -6.83 -0.63 -7.75
C THR A 158 -6.00 -0.12 -6.58
N PRO A 159 -6.59 -0.04 -5.37
CA PRO A 159 -5.84 0.27 -4.16
C PRO A 159 -4.73 -0.75 -3.89
N GLY A 160 -3.58 -0.28 -3.42
CA GLY A 160 -2.42 -1.13 -3.21
C GLY A 160 -1.27 -0.43 -2.50
N ILE A 161 -0.08 -1.03 -2.59
CA ILE A 161 1.17 -0.48 -2.08
C ILE A 161 1.93 0.15 -3.25
N ALA A 162 2.46 1.34 -3.06
CA ALA A 162 3.38 1.99 -4.00
C ALA A 162 4.68 2.35 -3.29
N GLU A 163 5.77 2.46 -4.03
CA GLU A 163 7.05 2.94 -3.51
C GLU A 163 7.08 4.48 -3.51
N ILE A 164 7.88 5.07 -2.63
CA ILE A 164 8.10 6.52 -2.62
C ILE A 164 9.16 6.88 -3.68
N ALA A 165 8.80 7.69 -4.67
CA ALA A 165 9.71 8.10 -5.76
C ALA A 165 10.98 8.78 -5.24
N THR A 166 12.16 8.56 -5.80
CA THR A 166 13.36 9.34 -5.48
C THR A 166 13.26 10.79 -6.00
N GLN A 167 14.17 11.68 -5.57
CA GLN A 167 14.22 13.05 -6.12
C GLN A 167 14.50 13.02 -7.64
N GLY A 168 15.42 12.16 -8.10
CA GLY A 168 15.73 12.04 -9.53
C GLY A 168 14.55 11.53 -10.36
N GLU A 169 13.77 10.59 -9.84
CA GLU A 169 12.54 10.13 -10.50
C GLU A 169 11.47 11.24 -10.54
N THR A 170 11.32 12.00 -9.45
CA THR A 170 10.41 13.15 -9.39
C THR A 170 10.79 14.23 -10.42
N ASP A 171 12.10 14.49 -10.57
CA ASP A 171 12.61 15.48 -11.53
C ASP A 171 12.49 15.01 -12.99
N THR A 172 12.61 13.69 -13.22
CA THR A 172 12.46 13.09 -14.57
C THR A 172 10.99 13.05 -15.01
N GLY A 173 10.06 12.78 -14.09
CA GLY A 173 8.63 12.92 -14.33
C GLY A 173 7.99 11.88 -15.27
N THR A 174 8.61 10.69 -15.42
CA THR A 174 8.09 9.62 -16.30
C THR A 174 7.45 8.45 -15.55
N ASP A 175 7.62 8.37 -14.24
CA ASP A 175 7.15 7.27 -13.41
C ASP A 175 5.74 7.55 -12.87
N ASP A 176 4.83 6.62 -13.15
CA ASP A 176 3.42 6.66 -12.74
C ASP A 176 3.06 5.61 -11.66
N SER A 177 4.06 4.88 -11.16
CA SER A 177 3.88 3.79 -10.19
C SER A 177 4.22 4.17 -8.75
N ARG A 178 4.69 5.41 -8.52
CA ARG A 178 5.24 5.86 -7.25
C ARG A 178 4.63 7.17 -6.79
N PHE A 179 4.63 7.41 -5.48
CA PHE A 179 4.14 8.67 -4.92
C PHE A 179 5.27 9.60 -4.48
N ILE A 180 5.00 10.90 -4.60
CA ILE A 180 5.91 11.97 -4.15
C ILE A 180 5.63 12.36 -2.69
N THR A 181 6.68 12.79 -1.98
CA THR A 181 6.53 13.39 -0.64
C THR A 181 6.53 14.91 -0.73
N PRO A 182 6.08 15.62 0.33
CA PRO A 182 6.18 17.08 0.37
C PRO A 182 7.60 17.61 0.14
N SER A 183 8.62 16.89 0.64
CA SER A 183 10.03 17.27 0.41
C SER A 183 10.43 17.14 -1.06
N LYS A 184 9.97 16.10 -1.76
CA LYS A 184 10.25 15.88 -3.18
C LYS A 184 9.57 16.91 -4.06
N LEU A 185 8.30 17.22 -3.74
CA LEU A 185 7.55 18.29 -4.40
C LEU A 185 8.21 19.66 -4.19
N ALA A 186 8.63 19.96 -2.95
CA ALA A 186 9.27 21.24 -2.62
C ALA A 186 10.63 21.44 -3.32
N ASN A 187 11.29 20.35 -3.72
CA ASN A 187 12.59 20.37 -4.39
C ASN A 187 12.53 20.05 -5.90
N TRP A 188 11.35 19.74 -6.43
CA TRP A 188 11.16 19.41 -7.85
C TRP A 188 11.81 20.46 -8.75
N SER A 189 12.61 20.01 -9.72
CA SER A 189 13.40 20.86 -10.62
C SER A 189 12.54 21.81 -11.46
N GLY A 190 11.33 21.40 -11.83
CA GLY A 190 10.39 22.19 -12.63
C GLY A 190 9.54 23.20 -11.84
N ARG A 191 9.73 23.32 -10.53
CA ARG A 191 8.95 24.26 -9.71
C ARG A 191 9.32 25.71 -10.04
N ILE A 192 8.33 26.60 -10.04
CA ILE A 192 8.58 28.05 -10.08
C ILE A 192 9.20 28.47 -8.74
N ARG A 193 10.35 29.13 -8.81
CA ARG A 193 11.07 29.68 -7.66
C ARG A 193 10.78 31.17 -7.53
N LYS A 194 10.69 31.66 -6.29
CA LYS A 194 10.44 33.07 -6.00
C LYS A 194 11.47 33.63 -5.02
N HIS A 195 12.01 34.79 -5.36
CA HIS A 195 12.86 35.60 -4.50
C HIS A 195 12.25 36.99 -4.41
N SER A 196 12.35 37.62 -3.25
CA SER A 196 11.88 38.99 -3.08
C SER A 196 12.78 39.75 -2.13
N ALA A 197 13.11 40.99 -2.50
CA ALA A 197 13.94 41.86 -1.70
C ALA A 197 13.36 43.27 -1.70
N THR A 198 13.42 43.93 -0.55
CA THR A 198 13.15 45.37 -0.42
C THR A 198 14.46 46.12 -0.59
N PHE A 199 14.44 47.25 -1.30
CA PHE A 199 15.63 48.04 -1.61
C PHE A 199 15.33 49.54 -1.70
N GLY A 200 16.41 50.32 -1.84
CA GLY A 200 16.41 51.77 -1.75
C GLY A 200 17.18 52.21 -0.51
N ASP A 201 18.17 53.08 -0.68
CA ASP A 201 19.02 53.59 0.40
C ASP A 201 19.06 55.13 0.46
N GLY A 202 18.37 55.81 -0.47
CA GLY A 202 18.35 57.26 -0.60
C GLY A 202 19.53 57.86 -1.36
N SER A 203 20.46 57.06 -1.86
CA SER A 203 21.72 57.51 -2.46
C SER A 203 22.11 56.78 -3.76
N ALA A 204 22.01 55.45 -3.80
CA ALA A 204 22.37 54.65 -4.96
C ALA A 204 21.26 54.69 -6.01
N THR A 205 21.67 54.72 -7.27
CA THR A 205 20.78 54.59 -8.44
C THR A 205 20.83 53.18 -9.05
N GLN A 206 21.66 52.29 -8.51
CA GLN A 206 21.85 50.92 -8.96
C GLN A 206 21.83 49.96 -7.78
N TYR A 207 21.10 48.85 -7.92
CA TYR A 207 20.95 47.82 -6.89
C TYR A 207 21.10 46.43 -7.50
N ASP A 208 21.99 45.62 -6.94
CA ASP A 208 22.17 44.22 -7.33
C ASP A 208 21.43 43.32 -6.34
N VAL A 209 20.51 42.50 -6.86
CA VAL A 209 19.65 41.61 -6.09
C VAL A 209 20.00 40.17 -6.43
N THR A 210 20.64 39.48 -5.48
CA THR A 210 21.05 38.09 -5.62
C THR A 210 19.89 37.13 -5.30
N HIS A 211 19.39 36.41 -6.30
CA HIS A 211 18.28 35.44 -6.19
C HIS A 211 18.72 33.97 -6.11
N SER A 212 19.97 33.64 -6.48
CA SER A 212 20.53 32.28 -6.38
C SER A 212 19.75 31.18 -7.13
N PHE A 213 19.14 31.49 -8.27
CA PHE A 213 18.37 30.51 -9.05
C PHE A 213 19.21 29.70 -10.04
N GLY A 214 20.47 30.05 -10.27
CA GLY A 214 21.31 29.37 -11.24
C GLY A 214 20.81 29.47 -12.68
N THR A 215 19.98 30.46 -13.00
CA THR A 215 19.48 30.74 -14.36
C THR A 215 19.30 32.24 -14.58
N ARG A 216 19.48 32.69 -15.83
CA ARG A 216 19.13 34.05 -16.28
C ARG A 216 17.69 34.15 -16.80
N ASP A 217 17.02 33.02 -16.99
CA ASP A 217 15.62 32.96 -17.42
C ASP A 217 14.72 33.36 -16.25
N VAL A 218 14.72 34.66 -15.95
CA VAL A 218 14.06 35.22 -14.80
C VAL A 218 13.10 36.33 -15.23
N ILE A 219 12.01 36.47 -14.48
CA ILE A 219 11.08 37.60 -14.59
C ILE A 219 11.20 38.40 -13.30
N ALA A 220 11.65 39.65 -13.41
CA ALA A 220 11.73 40.57 -12.28
C ALA A 220 10.72 41.70 -12.43
N GLN A 221 9.99 41.98 -11.36
CA GLN A 221 8.99 43.05 -11.30
C GLN A 221 9.21 43.87 -10.02
N VAL A 222 9.17 45.20 -10.15
CA VAL A 222 9.35 46.14 -9.04
C VAL A 222 8.02 46.81 -8.69
N ARG A 223 7.73 46.93 -7.39
CA ARG A 223 6.52 47.56 -6.86
C ARG A 223 6.84 48.49 -5.69
N ARG A 224 6.05 49.55 -5.51
CA ARG A 224 6.12 50.40 -4.29
C ARG A 224 5.72 49.60 -3.04
N VAL A 225 6.50 49.77 -1.96
CA VAL A 225 6.22 49.12 -0.66
C VAL A 225 5.08 49.80 0.08
N ALA A 226 4.87 51.09 -0.18
CA ALA A 226 3.78 51.87 0.38
C ALA A 226 2.72 52.17 -0.70
N SER A 227 1.53 52.57 -0.24
CA SER A 227 0.44 53.05 -1.10
C SER A 227 0.98 54.03 -2.16
N PRO A 228 0.66 53.84 -3.46
CA PRO A 228 -0.45 53.03 -3.98
C PRO A 228 -0.13 51.57 -4.31
N TYR A 229 1.05 51.04 -3.95
CA TYR A 229 1.48 49.66 -4.28
C TYR A 229 1.49 49.34 -5.79
N ASP A 230 1.74 50.34 -6.61
CA ASP A 230 1.79 50.23 -8.07
C ASP A 230 3.15 49.70 -8.55
N GLU A 231 3.12 49.14 -9.75
CA GLU A 231 4.30 48.63 -10.43
C GLU A 231 5.13 49.79 -10.99
N VAL A 232 6.44 49.64 -10.86
CA VAL A 232 7.40 50.67 -11.25
C VAL A 232 8.35 50.10 -12.28
N ASN A 233 8.38 50.73 -13.44
CA ASN A 233 9.34 50.39 -14.47
C ASN A 233 10.71 50.96 -14.11
N CYS A 234 11.72 50.11 -14.21
CA CYS A 234 13.13 50.46 -14.11
C CYS A 234 13.88 49.65 -15.16
N ASP A 235 15.15 49.98 -15.41
CA ASP A 235 15.99 49.11 -16.22
C ASP A 235 16.39 47.89 -15.39
N ILE A 236 16.17 46.70 -15.95
CA ILE A 236 16.36 45.41 -15.31
C ILE A 236 17.31 44.57 -16.17
N GLU A 237 18.43 44.18 -15.59
CA GLU A 237 19.46 43.37 -16.26
C GLU A 237 19.75 42.09 -15.45
N ALA A 238 19.63 40.92 -16.08
CA ALA A 238 20.10 39.65 -15.50
C ALA A 238 21.62 39.52 -15.67
N VAL A 239 22.38 40.14 -14.77
CA VAL A 239 23.85 40.27 -14.85
C VAL A 239 24.54 38.91 -14.89
N ASP A 240 24.11 37.99 -14.03
CA ASP A 240 24.57 36.62 -13.99
C ASP A 240 23.42 35.67 -13.65
N ILE A 241 23.71 34.37 -13.53
CA ILE A 241 22.71 33.32 -13.27
C ILE A 241 22.05 33.41 -11.88
N ASN A 242 22.54 34.28 -11.01
CA ASN A 242 22.11 34.42 -9.63
C ASN A 242 21.77 35.86 -9.25
N THR A 243 21.90 36.84 -10.15
CA THR A 243 21.79 38.26 -9.81
C THR A 243 21.06 39.05 -10.88
N VAL A 244 20.08 39.84 -10.44
CA VAL A 244 19.41 40.86 -11.25
C VAL A 244 19.81 42.24 -10.76
N ARG A 245 20.16 43.13 -11.68
CA ARG A 245 20.49 44.53 -11.42
C ARG A 245 19.33 45.44 -11.81
N LEU A 246 18.98 46.34 -10.91
CA LEU A 246 17.93 47.34 -11.08
C LEU A 246 18.57 48.72 -11.17
N ARG A 247 18.22 49.52 -12.19
CA ARG A 247 18.71 50.90 -12.35
C ARG A 247 17.58 51.91 -12.43
N PHE A 248 17.76 53.01 -11.69
CA PHE A 248 16.80 54.10 -11.59
C PHE A 248 17.44 55.42 -12.03
N SER A 249 16.64 56.33 -12.58
CA SER A 249 17.06 57.69 -12.93
C SER A 249 17.21 58.61 -11.70
N ALA A 250 16.58 58.25 -10.58
CA ALA A 250 16.69 58.95 -9.29
C ALA A 250 16.84 57.92 -8.16
N ALA A 251 17.66 58.24 -7.15
CA ALA A 251 17.90 57.34 -6.04
C ALA A 251 16.60 57.08 -5.25
N PRO A 252 16.12 55.83 -5.17
CA PRO A 252 14.97 55.49 -4.34
C PRO A 252 15.24 55.79 -2.87
N THR A 253 14.24 56.30 -2.15
CA THR A 253 14.37 56.50 -0.70
C THR A 253 14.50 55.17 0.03
N THR A 254 14.92 55.20 1.30
CA THR A 254 15.12 53.99 2.10
C THR A 254 13.91 53.05 2.03
N ASN A 255 14.13 51.81 1.58
CA ASN A 255 13.12 50.75 1.46
C ASN A 255 11.86 51.13 0.65
N GLN A 256 11.99 52.03 -0.33
CA GLN A 256 10.86 52.52 -1.11
C GLN A 256 10.20 51.44 -1.98
N PHE A 257 11.01 50.51 -2.51
CA PHE A 257 10.57 49.54 -3.50
C PHE A 257 10.89 48.11 -3.08
N ARG A 258 10.10 47.16 -3.60
CA ARG A 258 10.31 45.72 -3.48
C ARG A 258 10.36 45.10 -4.86
N VAL A 259 11.36 44.28 -5.10
CA VAL A 259 11.45 43.44 -6.31
C VAL A 259 10.93 42.04 -6.01
N THR A 260 10.22 41.45 -6.95
CA THR A 260 9.90 40.01 -6.98
C THR A 260 10.55 39.41 -8.22
N ILE A 261 11.35 38.36 -8.04
CA ILE A 261 12.06 37.64 -9.10
C ILE A 261 11.50 36.22 -9.14
N LEU A 262 11.03 35.79 -10.30
CA LEU A 262 10.52 34.44 -10.58
C LEU A 262 11.42 33.73 -11.60
N ALA A 263 11.61 32.43 -11.43
CA ALA A 263 12.38 31.56 -12.33
C ALA A 263 12.03 30.07 -12.15
#